data_AF-A0ABD5Y5V1-F1
#
_entry.id   AF-A0ABD5Y5V1-F1
#
_cell.length_a   1.000
_cell.length_b   1.000
_cell.length_c   1.000
_cell.angle_alpha   90.00
_cell.angle_beta   90.00
_cell.angle_gamma   90.00
#
_symmetry.space_group_name_H-M   'P 1'
#
loop_
_entity.id
_entity.type
_entity.pdbx_description
1 polymer ?
#
loop_
_entity_poly.entity_id
_entity_poly.type
_entity_poly.pdbx_seq_one_letter_code
_entity_poly.pdbx_strand_id
1 'polypeptide(L)' 'MSPASYTCQCGATLRYKQDLVKEQGDVYPTWKCRECLSEVPSVRAEQIKHQHPS' A
#
# COMPACT_ATOMS: atom_id res chain seq x y z
N MET A 1 3.97 -14.02 -12.71
CA MET A 1 2.97 -13.45 -11.77
C MET A 1 2.83 -11.98 -12.11
N SER A 2 1.63 -11.50 -12.41
CA SER A 2 1.40 -10.08 -12.68
C SER A 2 1.64 -9.28 -11.39
N PRO A 3 2.38 -8.16 -11.43
CA PRO A 3 2.58 -7.34 -10.24
C PRO A 3 1.23 -6.79 -9.79
N ALA A 4 0.92 -6.95 -8.50
CA ALA A 4 -0.28 -6.38 -7.90
C ALA A 4 -0.10 -4.86 -7.74
N SER A 5 -0.31 -4.12 -8.83
CA SER A 5 -0.35 -2.65 -8.79
C SER A 5 -1.75 -2.17 -8.39
N TYR A 6 -1.81 -1.20 -7.48
CA TYR A 6 -3.05 -0.56 -7.05
C TYR A 6 -2.96 0.93 -7.31
N THR A 7 -4.00 1.50 -7.91
CA THR A 7 -4.10 2.96 -8.09
C THR A 7 -4.83 3.53 -6.90
N CYS A 8 -4.16 4.39 -6.15
CA CYS A 8 -4.76 5.16 -5.07
C CYS A 8 -5.73 6.21 -5.64
N GLN A 9 -6.67 6.69 -4.82
CA GLN A 9 -7.64 7.70 -5.24
C GLN A 9 -7.01 9.05 -5.63
N CYS A 10 -5.78 9.33 -5.17
CA CYS A 10 -5.01 10.49 -5.60
C CYS A 10 -4.35 10.34 -6.99
N GLY A 11 -4.44 9.15 -7.60
CA GLY A 11 -3.76 8.81 -8.86
C GLY A 11 -2.38 8.16 -8.68
N ALA A 12 -1.86 8.04 -7.46
CA ALA A 12 -0.59 7.37 -7.20
C ALA A 12 -0.69 5.86 -7.49
N THR A 13 0.31 5.31 -8.18
CA THR A 13 0.39 3.87 -8.43
C THR A 13 1.25 3.19 -7.37
N LEU A 14 0.60 2.45 -6.48
CA LEU A 14 1.24 1.68 -5.42
C LEU A 14 1.63 0.31 -5.98
N ARG A 15 2.93 0.03 -6.06
CA ARG A 15 3.45 -1.24 -6.59
C ARG A 15 4.21 -2.02 -5.54
N TYR A 16 4.85 -1.32 -4.60
CA TYR A 16 5.71 -1.92 -3.60
C TYR A 16 5.43 -1.37 -2.21
N LYS A 17 5.96 -2.06 -1.20
CA LYS A 17 5.89 -1.64 0.21
C LYS A 17 6.36 -0.19 0.44
N GLN A 18 7.32 0.31 -0.34
CA GLN A 18 7.85 1.67 -0.21
C GLN A 18 6.86 2.78 -0.58
N ASP A 19 5.80 2.43 -1.32
CA ASP A 19 4.69 3.33 -1.68
C ASP A 19 3.61 3.35 -0.59
N LEU A 20 3.74 2.47 0.41
CA LEU A 20 2.85 2.36 1.55
C LEU A 20 3.52 2.91 2.81
N VAL A 21 2.73 3.64 3.59
CA VAL A 21 3.10 4.11 4.93
C VAL A 21 2.26 3.33 5.93
N LYS A 22 2.91 2.78 6.96
CA LYS A 22 2.19 2.12 8.05
C LYS A 22 1.89 3.16 9.13
N GLU A 23 0.61 3.36 9.42
CA GLU A 23 0.21 4.16 10.58
C GLU A 23 0.44 3.37 11.87
N GLN A 24 1.16 3.97 12.82
CA GLN A 24 1.38 3.41 14.15
C GLN A 24 0.33 3.99 15.09
N GLY A 25 -0.62 3.17 15.54
CA GLY A 25 -1.65 3.62 16.47
C GLY A 25 -2.71 2.57 16.78
N ASP A 26 -2.99 1.67 15.84
CA ASP A 26 -4.09 0.72 15.97
C ASP A 26 -3.60 -0.74 16.10
N VAL A 27 -4.44 -1.59 16.70
CA VAL A 27 -4.18 -3.04 16.87
C VAL A 27 -4.02 -3.72 15.51
N TYR A 28 -4.67 -3.14 14.49
CA TYR A 28 -4.52 -3.55 13.10
C TYR A 28 -3.59 -2.59 12.35
N PRO A 29 -2.64 -3.10 11.54
CA PRO A 29 -1.77 -2.25 10.74
C PRO A 29 -2.59 -1.54 9.65
N THR A 30 -2.95 -0.28 9.88
CA THR A 30 -3.55 0.57 8.85
C THR A 30 -2.44 1.05 7.91
N TRP A 31 -2.60 0.70 6.63
CA TRP A 31 -1.69 1.15 5.59
C TRP A 31 -2.29 2.36 4.89
N LYS A 32 -1.44 3.34 4.60
CA LYS A 32 -1.78 4.58 3.93
C LYS A 32 -0.91 4.75 2.69
N CYS A 33 -1.42 5.47 1.70
CA CYS A 33 -0.64 5.86 0.54
C CYS A 33 0.45 6.85 0.98
N ARG A 34 1.68 6.66 0.52
CA ARG A 34 2.77 7.60 0.83
C ARG A 34 2.56 9.00 0.28
N GLU A 35 1.90 9.13 -0.86
CA GLU A 35 1.72 10.40 -1.56
C GLU A 35 0.65 11.28 -0.91
N CYS A 36 -0.55 10.73 -0.67
CA CYS A 36 -1.70 11.50 -0.17
C CYS A 36 -2.14 11.11 1.24
N LEU A 37 -1.49 10.13 1.86
CA LEU A 37 -1.85 9.57 3.18
C LEU A 37 -3.29 9.01 3.24
N SER A 38 -3.93 8.76 2.10
CA SER A 38 -5.23 8.08 2.05
C SER A 38 -5.12 6.65 2.52
N GLU A 39 -6.14 6.16 3.22
CA GLU A 39 -6.22 4.78 3.68
C GLU A 39 -6.23 3.81 2.51
N VAL A 40 -5.33 2.83 2.56
CA VAL A 40 -5.22 1.75 1.58
C VAL A 40 -5.89 0.52 2.17
N PRO A 41 -6.84 -0.11 1.46
CA PRO A 41 -7.49 -1.31 1.95
C PRO A 41 -6.48 -2.40 2.32
N SER A 42 -6.63 -3.02 3.48
CA SER A 42 -5.67 -4.01 3.99
C SER A 42 -5.39 -5.14 3.00
N VAL A 43 -6.39 -5.60 2.25
CA VAL A 43 -6.21 -6.62 1.20
C VAL A 43 -5.24 -6.17 0.09
N ARG A 44 -5.32 -4.90 -0.32
CA ARG A 44 -4.41 -4.32 -1.34
C ARG A 44 -3.03 -4.09 -0.75
N ALA A 45 -2.97 -3.54 0.46
CA ALA A 45 -1.72 -3.37 1.17
C ALA A 45 -0.99 -4.70 1.38
N GLU A 46 -1.72 -5.79 1.67
CA GLU A 46 -1.16 -7.13 1.81
C GLU A 46 -0.55 -7.61 0.48
N GLN A 47 -1.29 -7.49 -0.63
CA GLN A 47 -0.78 -7.84 -1.95
C GLN A 47 0.50 -7.08 -2.31
N ILE A 48 0.53 -5.77 -2.02
CA ILE A 48 1.63 -4.88 -2.37
C ILE A 48 2.84 -5.06 -1.44
N LYS A 49 2.64 -5.26 -0.13
CA LYS A 49 3.75 -5.42 0.84
C LYS A 49 4.53 -6.71 0.60
N HIS A 50 3.88 -7.74 0.06
CA HIS A 50 4.50 -9.03 -0.27
C HIS A 50 5.20 -9.01 -1.64
N GLN A 51 5.07 -7.93 -2.41
CA GLN A 51 5.88 -7.76 -3.61
C GLN A 51 7.29 -7.31 -3.24
N HIS A 52 8.24 -8.11 -3.71
CA HIS A 52 9.65 -7.81 -3.66
C HIS A 52 10.14 -7.55 -5.08
N PRO A 53 10.91 -6.47 -5.33
CA PRO A 53 11.65 -6.37 -6.57
C PRO A 53 12.68 -7.52 -6.59
N SER A 54 12.59 -8.39 -7.60
CA SER A 54 13.62 -9.42 -7.89
C SER A 54 14.85 -8.80 -8.53
#